data_AF-A0A0F8WWC6-F1
#
_entry.id   AF-A0A0F8WWC6-F1
#
_cell.length_a   1.000
_cell.length_b   1.000
_cell.length_c   1.000
_cell.angle_alpha   90.00
_cell.angle_beta   90.00
_cell.angle_gamma   90.00
#
_symmetry.space_group_name_H-M   'P 1'
#
loop_
_entity.id
_entity.type
_entity.pdbx_description
1 polymer ?
#
loop_
_entity_poly.entity_id
_entity_poly.type
_entity_poly.pdbx_seq_one_letter_code
_entity_poly.pdbx_strand_id
1 'polypeptide(L)'
;MIQNMKNVVVSNRQDLIDRFWQFRKNHFKDSLFDRSYTPGDRPPVFRRDAASNNVLLKPDLPEDIKQKVIDQIPSGHRHKWFGSMTSSQALTQSVFGNLKVLEKLDCLADIKSDEGQALFFKNPNLSENIILEYSVSYLSEPRSTSVDVFIEGDYRVAVECKLSEAEVGSCSRPGLTVKDSNYDEDYCDGRYIEQRGRLEKCSLSAAGIDYWKHIPELFNWSAETV
;
A
#
# COMPACT_ATOMS: atom_id res chain seq x y z
N MET A 1 -3.71 16.40 -22.86
CA MET A 1 -3.98 15.13 -22.14
C MET A 1 -3.64 15.18 -20.66
N ILE A 2 -2.43 15.61 -20.25
CA ILE A 2 -1.98 15.64 -18.84
C ILE A 2 -2.87 16.50 -17.92
N GLN A 3 -3.38 17.63 -18.42
CA GLN A 3 -4.24 18.54 -17.66
C GLN A 3 -5.66 17.97 -17.41
N ASN A 4 -6.14 17.09 -18.30
CA ASN A 4 -7.42 16.38 -18.11
C ASN A 4 -7.31 15.24 -17.10
N MET A 5 -6.16 14.55 -16.98
CA MET A 5 -5.97 13.52 -15.96
C MET A 5 -5.90 14.11 -14.54
N LYS A 6 -5.24 15.26 -14.35
CA LYS A 6 -5.19 15.94 -13.04
C LYS A 6 -6.58 16.37 -12.56
N ASN A 7 -7.44 16.86 -13.46
CA ASN A 7 -8.81 17.28 -13.10
C ASN A 7 -9.74 16.11 -12.74
N VAL A 8 -9.56 14.93 -13.36
CA VAL A 8 -10.33 13.72 -13.01
C VAL A 8 -9.89 13.16 -11.65
N VAL A 9 -8.58 13.13 -11.37
CA VAL A 9 -8.02 12.62 -10.10
C VAL A 9 -8.37 13.51 -8.90
N VAL A 10 -8.34 14.84 -9.06
CA VAL A 10 -8.74 15.79 -7.99
C VAL A 10 -10.24 15.69 -7.69
N SER A 11 -11.09 15.50 -8.71
CA SER A 11 -12.54 15.31 -8.50
C SER A 11 -12.86 14.00 -7.76
N ASN A 12 -12.06 12.95 -7.95
CA ASN A 12 -12.25 11.64 -7.33
C ASN A 12 -11.85 11.64 -5.84
N ARG A 13 -10.77 12.34 -5.47
CA ARG A 13 -10.31 12.36 -4.07
C ARG A 13 -11.27 13.12 -3.16
N GLN A 14 -11.77 14.29 -3.58
CA GLN A 14 -12.70 15.05 -2.74
C GLN A 14 -14.03 14.32 -2.59
N ASP A 15 -14.57 13.74 -3.68
CA ASP A 15 -15.76 12.88 -3.61
C ASP A 15 -15.58 11.71 -2.64
N LEU A 16 -14.43 11.03 -2.70
CA LEU A 16 -14.12 9.94 -1.77
C LEU A 16 -14.12 10.40 -0.31
N ILE A 17 -13.54 11.57 -0.02
CA ILE A 17 -13.53 12.14 1.33
C ILE A 17 -14.93 12.50 1.80
N ASP A 18 -15.72 13.12 0.94
CA ASP A 18 -17.10 13.50 1.24
C ASP A 18 -17.94 12.25 1.54
N ARG A 19 -17.74 11.17 0.79
CA ARG A 19 -18.36 9.86 1.03
C ARG A 19 -17.92 9.26 2.37
N PHE A 20 -16.65 9.36 2.74
CA PHE A 20 -16.20 8.92 4.07
C PHE A 20 -16.83 9.72 5.20
N TRP A 21 -17.00 11.03 5.02
CA TRP A 21 -17.71 11.86 6.00
C TRP A 21 -19.18 11.47 6.15
N GLN A 22 -19.88 11.19 5.05
CA GLN A 22 -21.26 10.67 5.11
C GLN A 22 -21.32 9.29 5.76
N PHE A 23 -20.40 8.40 5.41
CA PHE A 23 -20.30 7.08 6.02
C PHE A 23 -20.06 7.17 7.53
N ARG A 24 -19.11 8.02 7.98
CA ARG A 24 -18.91 8.33 9.40
C ARG A 24 -20.22 8.74 10.07
N LYS A 25 -20.92 9.73 9.51
CA LYS A 25 -22.15 10.30 10.08
C LYS A 25 -23.25 9.26 10.25
N ASN A 26 -23.37 8.33 9.30
CA ASN A 26 -24.44 7.35 9.29
C ASN A 26 -24.15 6.10 10.13
N HIS A 27 -22.87 5.78 10.37
CA HIS A 27 -22.48 4.49 10.97
C HIS A 27 -21.78 4.60 12.33
N PHE A 28 -21.27 5.77 12.72
CA PHE A 28 -20.44 5.89 13.91
C PHE A 28 -20.81 7.09 14.79
N LYS A 29 -20.51 6.95 16.09
CA LYS A 29 -20.59 8.06 17.04
C LYS A 29 -19.39 8.98 16.89
N ASP A 30 -19.61 10.29 16.97
CA ASP A 30 -18.56 11.30 16.83
C ASP A 30 -17.42 11.16 17.87
N SER A 31 -17.70 10.60 19.04
CA SER A 31 -16.72 10.38 20.11
C SER A 31 -15.58 9.42 19.73
N LEU A 32 -15.73 8.64 18.67
CA LEU A 32 -14.71 7.69 18.19
C LEU A 32 -13.61 8.35 17.34
N PHE A 33 -13.79 9.60 16.94
CA PHE A 33 -12.89 10.29 16.01
C PHE A 33 -12.00 11.31 16.73
N ASP A 34 -10.81 11.54 16.18
CA ASP A 34 -9.81 12.46 16.75
C ASP A 34 -10.29 13.92 16.73
N ARG A 35 -11.25 14.23 15.84
CA ARG A 35 -11.80 15.56 15.60
C ARG A 35 -13.30 15.50 15.33
N SER A 36 -13.98 16.54 15.77
CA SER A 36 -15.35 16.87 15.34
C SER A 36 -15.40 17.11 13.82
N TYR A 37 -16.58 16.94 13.22
CA TYR A 37 -16.80 17.16 11.78
C TYR A 37 -16.17 18.49 11.31
N THR A 38 -15.16 18.38 10.44
CA THR A 38 -14.52 19.54 9.83
C THR A 38 -14.46 19.28 8.33
N PRO A 39 -15.48 19.72 7.57
CA PRO A 39 -15.50 19.52 6.12
C PRO A 39 -14.32 20.23 5.47
N GLY A 40 -13.68 19.56 4.52
CA GLY A 40 -12.47 20.00 3.84
C GLY A 40 -11.69 18.83 3.24
N ASP A 41 -10.40 19.02 2.99
CA ASP A 41 -9.58 18.07 2.21
C ASP A 41 -9.06 16.86 3.00
N ARG A 42 -9.50 16.71 4.26
CA ARG A 42 -9.01 15.67 5.18
C ARG A 42 -10.06 14.59 5.43
N PRO A 43 -9.68 13.32 5.39
CA PRO A 43 -10.58 12.23 5.72
C PRO A 43 -10.89 12.20 7.22
N PRO A 44 -12.01 11.58 7.63
CA PRO A 44 -12.23 11.21 9.02
C PRO A 44 -11.09 10.32 9.54
N VAL A 45 -10.70 10.54 10.80
CA VAL A 45 -9.66 9.75 11.46
C VAL A 45 -10.18 9.27 12.81
N PHE A 46 -10.24 7.94 12.99
CA PHE A 46 -10.51 7.34 14.28
C PHE A 46 -9.40 7.66 15.27
N ARG A 47 -9.76 7.82 16.54
CA ARG A 47 -8.80 7.87 17.64
C ARG A 47 -8.00 6.56 17.70
N ARG A 48 -6.81 6.61 18.31
CA ARG A 48 -5.93 5.43 18.42
C ARG A 48 -6.61 4.22 19.09
N ASP A 49 -7.39 4.47 20.14
CA ASP A 49 -8.17 3.46 20.87
C ASP A 49 -9.37 2.90 20.07
N ALA A 50 -9.83 3.65 19.07
CA ALA A 50 -10.94 3.27 18.19
C ALA A 50 -10.49 2.86 16.78
N ALA A 51 -9.18 2.78 16.51
CA ALA A 51 -8.65 2.66 15.15
C ALA A 51 -9.07 1.35 14.44
N SER A 52 -9.35 0.28 15.18
CA SER A 52 -9.87 -0.98 14.61
C SER A 52 -11.22 -0.82 13.90
N ASN A 53 -12.01 0.21 14.23
CA ASN A 53 -13.27 0.51 13.54
C ASN A 53 -13.07 0.94 12.09
N ASN A 54 -11.83 1.21 11.69
CA ASN A 54 -11.49 1.51 10.30
C ASN A 54 -11.39 0.27 9.42
N VAL A 55 -11.41 -0.94 10.01
CA VAL A 55 -11.48 -2.19 9.26
C VAL A 55 -12.94 -2.48 8.95
N LEU A 56 -13.27 -2.56 7.66
CA LEU A 56 -14.59 -2.97 7.22
C LEU A 56 -14.72 -4.48 7.37
N LEU A 57 -15.75 -4.90 8.10
CA LEU A 57 -16.04 -6.29 8.39
C LEU A 57 -17.39 -6.66 7.78
N LYS A 58 -17.57 -7.92 7.41
CA LYS A 58 -18.89 -8.41 7.03
C LYS A 58 -19.84 -8.30 8.24
N PRO A 59 -21.02 -7.62 8.11
CA PRO A 59 -21.85 -7.22 9.27
C PRO A 59 -22.27 -8.38 10.18
N ASP A 60 -22.67 -9.50 9.57
CA ASP A 60 -23.29 -10.64 10.26
C ASP A 60 -22.28 -11.69 10.73
N LEU A 61 -20.99 -11.34 10.79
CA LEU A 61 -19.98 -12.26 11.31
C LEU A 61 -20.10 -12.40 12.84
N PRO A 62 -19.91 -13.61 13.38
CA PRO A 62 -19.66 -13.80 14.80
C PRO A 62 -18.49 -12.95 15.30
N GLU A 63 -18.55 -12.49 16.55
CA GLU A 63 -17.54 -11.58 17.11
C GLU A 63 -16.14 -12.21 17.19
N ASP A 64 -16.04 -13.52 17.42
CA ASP A 64 -14.76 -14.23 17.38
C ASP A 64 -14.13 -14.22 15.98
N ILE A 65 -14.94 -14.31 14.93
CA ILE A 65 -14.48 -14.22 13.55
C ILE A 65 -14.08 -12.78 13.19
N LYS A 66 -14.86 -11.78 13.61
CA LYS A 66 -14.50 -10.36 13.46
C LYS A 66 -13.16 -10.07 14.12
N GLN A 67 -12.95 -10.58 15.33
CA GLN A 67 -11.70 -10.40 16.07
C GLN A 67 -10.52 -11.04 15.33
N LYS A 68 -10.69 -12.25 14.75
CA LYS A 68 -9.66 -12.87 13.89
C LYS A 68 -9.25 -12.00 12.70
N VAL A 69 -10.19 -11.27 12.08
CA VAL A 69 -9.87 -10.32 11.00
C VAL A 69 -9.10 -9.12 11.54
N ILE A 70 -9.55 -8.52 12.64
CA ILE A 70 -8.91 -7.36 13.29
C ILE A 70 -7.47 -7.69 13.76
N ASP A 71 -7.22 -8.93 14.17
CA ASP A 71 -5.92 -9.38 14.67
C ASP A 71 -4.94 -9.79 13.58
N GLN A 72 -5.34 -9.80 12.30
CA GLN A 72 -4.40 -10.06 11.19
C GLN A 72 -3.27 -9.04 11.13
N ILE A 73 -3.53 -7.78 11.52
CA ILE A 73 -2.50 -6.76 11.72
C ILE A 73 -2.55 -6.31 13.19
N PRO A 74 -1.65 -6.82 14.05
CA PRO A 74 -1.60 -6.45 15.46
C PRO A 74 -1.37 -4.96 15.65
N SER A 75 -1.89 -4.39 16.74
CA SER A 75 -1.83 -2.94 17.01
C SER A 75 -0.42 -2.33 16.95
N GLY A 76 0.60 -3.07 17.38
CA GLY A 76 2.01 -2.63 17.33
C GLY A 76 2.60 -2.54 15.91
N HIS A 77 2.00 -3.23 14.93
CA HIS A 77 2.40 -3.20 13.52
C HIS A 77 1.57 -2.22 12.70
N ARG A 78 0.57 -1.58 13.31
CA ARG A 78 -0.27 -0.61 12.62
C ARG A 78 0.46 0.69 12.40
N HIS A 79 0.41 1.18 11.18
CA HIS A 79 0.96 2.48 10.82
C HIS A 79 0.26 3.60 11.60
N LYS A 80 0.96 4.72 11.84
CA LYS A 80 0.39 5.87 12.57
C LYS A 80 -0.89 6.45 11.95
N TRP A 81 -1.11 6.18 10.66
CA TRP A 81 -2.30 6.62 9.90
C TRP A 81 -3.38 5.55 9.79
N PHE A 82 -3.25 4.39 10.45
CA PHE A 82 -4.21 3.28 10.34
C PHE A 82 -5.66 3.69 10.65
N GLY A 83 -5.88 4.63 11.58
CA GLY A 83 -7.21 5.14 11.90
C GLY A 83 -7.82 6.07 10.84
N SER A 84 -7.07 6.51 9.83
CA SER A 84 -7.58 7.36 8.77
C SER A 84 -8.42 6.54 7.78
N MET A 85 -9.62 7.00 7.43
CA MET A 85 -10.47 6.29 6.47
C MET A 85 -9.88 6.16 5.05
N THR A 86 -8.78 6.85 4.75
CA THR A 86 -7.99 6.65 3.52
C THR A 86 -6.74 5.77 3.74
N SER A 87 -6.67 5.03 4.84
CA SER A 87 -5.51 4.17 5.14
C SER A 87 -5.50 2.93 4.24
N SER A 88 -4.47 2.83 3.40
CA SER A 88 -4.25 1.65 2.56
C SER A 88 -4.05 0.38 3.41
N GLN A 89 -3.34 0.45 4.54
CA GLN A 89 -3.23 -0.69 5.47
C GLN A 89 -4.59 -1.16 6.04
N ALA A 90 -5.49 -0.22 6.41
CA ALA A 90 -6.83 -0.61 6.87
C ALA A 90 -7.68 -1.17 5.72
N LEU A 91 -7.53 -0.64 4.50
CA LEU A 91 -8.15 -1.20 3.29
C LEU A 91 -7.66 -2.63 3.02
N THR A 92 -6.34 -2.85 3.05
CA THR A 92 -5.70 -4.16 2.89
C THR A 92 -6.31 -5.16 3.86
N GLN A 93 -6.39 -4.81 5.14
CA GLN A 93 -6.97 -5.68 6.16
C GLN A 93 -8.49 -5.89 5.95
N SER A 94 -9.21 -4.86 5.51
CA SER A 94 -10.64 -4.95 5.20
C SER A 94 -10.93 -5.93 4.05
N VAL A 95 -10.07 -5.95 3.03
CA VAL A 95 -10.24 -6.86 1.89
C VAL A 95 -9.63 -8.22 2.22
N PHE A 96 -8.31 -8.29 2.32
CA PHE A 96 -7.58 -9.54 2.40
C PHE A 96 -7.67 -10.21 3.78
N GLY A 97 -7.85 -9.45 4.85
CA GLY A 97 -8.12 -10.04 6.17
C GLY A 97 -9.45 -10.80 6.20
N ASN A 98 -10.51 -10.24 5.60
CA ASN A 98 -11.78 -10.95 5.45
C ASN A 98 -11.65 -12.15 4.50
N LEU A 99 -11.02 -11.99 3.33
CA LEU A 99 -10.84 -13.10 2.37
C LEU A 99 -10.06 -14.26 3.00
N LYS A 100 -9.03 -13.97 3.78
CA LYS A 100 -8.22 -14.96 4.50
C LYS A 100 -9.04 -15.72 5.54
N VAL A 101 -9.65 -14.99 6.47
CA VAL A 101 -10.35 -15.58 7.62
C VAL A 101 -11.61 -16.34 7.20
N LEU A 102 -12.25 -15.94 6.10
CA LEU A 102 -13.45 -16.58 5.56
C LEU A 102 -13.15 -17.62 4.48
N GLU A 103 -11.86 -17.86 4.18
CA GLU A 103 -11.40 -18.81 3.14
C GLU A 103 -12.04 -18.53 1.76
N LYS A 104 -12.10 -17.24 1.37
CA LYS A 104 -12.75 -16.75 0.14
C LYS A 104 -11.79 -16.21 -0.92
N LEU A 105 -10.54 -16.66 -0.92
CA LEU A 105 -9.59 -16.29 -1.97
C LEU A 105 -10.00 -16.74 -3.38
N ASP A 106 -10.88 -17.74 -3.48
CA ASP A 106 -11.47 -18.18 -4.75
C ASP A 106 -12.17 -17.05 -5.52
N CYS A 107 -12.60 -15.99 -4.83
CA CYS A 107 -13.16 -14.78 -5.43
C CYS A 107 -12.15 -13.98 -6.29
N LEU A 108 -10.86 -14.24 -6.16
CA LEU A 108 -9.80 -13.60 -6.96
C LEU A 108 -9.38 -14.43 -8.18
N ALA A 109 -9.96 -15.61 -8.40
CA ALA A 109 -9.50 -16.56 -9.43
C ALA A 109 -9.59 -16.02 -10.87
N ASP A 110 -10.47 -15.05 -11.12
CA ASP A 110 -10.66 -14.46 -12.45
C ASP A 110 -9.73 -13.26 -12.71
N ILE A 111 -8.93 -12.84 -11.72
CA ILE A 111 -7.95 -11.76 -11.90
C ILE A 111 -6.76 -12.31 -12.69
N LYS A 112 -6.44 -11.61 -13.78
CA LYS A 112 -5.36 -11.97 -14.70
C LYS A 112 -4.26 -10.92 -14.69
N SER A 113 -3.05 -11.36 -15.00
CA SER A 113 -1.93 -10.47 -15.31
C SER A 113 -2.17 -9.75 -16.64
N ASP A 114 -1.32 -8.77 -16.94
CA ASP A 114 -1.33 -8.08 -18.23
C ASP A 114 -1.05 -9.01 -19.42
N GLU A 115 -0.46 -10.18 -19.16
CA GLU A 115 -0.23 -11.25 -20.13
C GLU A 115 -1.42 -12.23 -20.23
N GLY A 116 -2.49 -12.00 -19.46
CA GLY A 116 -3.71 -12.82 -19.45
C GLY A 116 -3.63 -14.10 -18.62
N GLN A 117 -2.54 -14.31 -17.87
CA GLN A 117 -2.36 -15.47 -16.99
C GLN A 117 -3.09 -15.26 -15.66
N ALA A 118 -3.65 -16.31 -15.07
CA ALA A 118 -4.31 -16.20 -13.77
C ALA A 118 -3.29 -15.86 -12.67
N LEU A 119 -3.56 -14.81 -11.89
CA LEU A 119 -2.68 -14.38 -10.79
C LEU A 119 -2.92 -15.17 -9.51
N PHE A 120 -4.14 -15.67 -9.32
CA PHE A 120 -4.52 -16.44 -8.14
C PHE A 120 -5.04 -17.79 -8.60
N PHE A 121 -4.37 -18.85 -8.18
CA PHE A 121 -4.72 -20.22 -8.53
C PHE A 121 -5.67 -20.81 -7.49
N LYS A 122 -6.50 -21.77 -7.92
CA LYS A 122 -7.36 -22.53 -7.01
C LYS A 122 -6.49 -23.50 -6.21
N ASN A 123 -5.98 -23.05 -5.08
CA ASN A 123 -5.35 -23.90 -4.07
C ASN A 123 -6.19 -23.88 -2.80
N PRO A 124 -6.65 -25.06 -2.31
CA PRO A 124 -7.47 -25.13 -1.10
C PRO A 124 -6.78 -24.54 0.14
N ASN A 125 -5.44 -24.49 0.18
CA ASN A 125 -4.67 -23.99 1.32
C ASN A 125 -4.15 -22.55 1.11
N LEU A 126 -4.57 -21.86 0.05
CA LEU A 126 -4.02 -20.54 -0.30
C LEU A 126 -4.20 -19.51 0.82
N SER A 127 -5.28 -19.63 1.59
CA SER A 127 -5.58 -18.73 2.72
C SER A 127 -4.56 -18.83 3.86
N GLU A 128 -3.95 -20.01 4.06
CA GLU A 128 -2.91 -20.22 5.09
C GLU A 128 -1.61 -19.49 4.72
N ASN A 129 -1.38 -19.31 3.41
CA ASN A 129 -0.16 -18.72 2.87
C ASN A 129 -0.23 -17.20 2.67
N ILE A 130 -1.36 -16.56 3.02
CA ILE A 130 -1.47 -15.09 2.97
C ILE A 130 -0.80 -14.49 4.19
N ILE A 131 0.13 -13.57 3.96
CA ILE A 131 0.76 -12.74 4.97
C ILE A 131 0.38 -11.29 4.67
N LEU A 132 -0.24 -10.61 5.64
CA LEU A 132 -0.45 -9.16 5.55
C LEU A 132 0.77 -8.45 6.12
N GLU A 133 1.14 -7.30 5.55
CA GLU A 133 2.29 -6.49 6.00
C GLU A 133 3.60 -7.30 6.01
N TYR A 134 3.89 -7.95 4.89
CA TYR A 134 5.09 -8.74 4.73
C TYR A 134 6.32 -7.83 4.66
N SER A 135 7.18 -7.93 5.67
CA SER A 135 8.41 -7.14 5.76
C SER A 135 9.53 -7.74 4.92
N VAL A 136 10.04 -6.96 3.97
CA VAL A 136 11.20 -7.28 3.14
C VAL A 136 12.47 -6.71 3.77
N SER A 137 13.35 -7.58 4.28
CA SER A 137 14.55 -7.18 5.03
C SER A 137 15.87 -7.40 4.28
N TYR A 138 15.83 -7.80 3.01
CA TYR A 138 17.01 -8.20 2.23
C TYR A 138 17.38 -7.19 1.12
N LEU A 139 16.77 -6.00 1.12
CA LEU A 139 17.06 -4.93 0.15
C LEU A 139 18.02 -3.85 0.70
N SER A 140 18.58 -4.09 1.90
CA SER A 140 19.52 -3.19 2.57
C SER A 140 18.95 -1.79 2.85
N GLU A 141 17.62 -1.67 2.94
CA GLU A 141 16.95 -0.41 3.27
C GLU A 141 17.07 -0.09 4.77
N PRO A 142 17.28 1.18 5.16
CA PRO A 142 17.30 1.59 6.56
C PRO A 142 16.01 1.24 7.32
N ARG A 143 14.89 1.23 6.59
CA ARG A 143 13.60 0.73 7.05
C ARG A 143 13.12 -0.27 6.01
N SER A 144 12.86 -1.51 6.44
CA SER A 144 12.32 -2.56 5.60
C SER A 144 11.07 -2.08 4.83
N THR A 145 11.05 -2.31 3.53
CA THR A 145 9.82 -2.25 2.75
C THR A 145 8.79 -3.22 3.31
N SER A 146 7.53 -2.77 3.41
CA SER A 146 6.38 -3.64 3.71
C SER A 146 5.59 -3.83 2.43
N VAL A 147 5.26 -5.07 2.11
CA VAL A 147 4.28 -5.42 1.07
C VAL A 147 2.93 -5.62 1.76
N ASP A 148 1.90 -4.94 1.30
CA ASP A 148 0.57 -4.99 1.92
C ASP A 148 0.04 -6.43 2.04
N VAL A 149 0.16 -7.23 0.98
CA VAL A 149 -0.16 -8.66 0.97
C VAL A 149 0.89 -9.45 0.24
N PHE A 150 1.35 -10.53 0.85
CA PHE A 150 2.21 -11.52 0.23
C PHE A 150 1.56 -12.89 0.30
N ILE A 151 1.50 -13.60 -0.82
CA ILE A 151 0.94 -14.95 -0.90
C ILE A 151 2.05 -15.90 -1.35
N GLU A 152 2.33 -16.89 -0.50
CA GLU A 152 3.31 -17.93 -0.77
C GLU A 152 2.69 -19.15 -1.48
N GLY A 153 3.49 -19.82 -2.30
CA GLY A 153 3.09 -21.00 -3.05
C GLY A 153 4.15 -21.38 -4.11
N ASP A 154 3.75 -22.19 -5.08
CA ASP A 154 4.60 -22.57 -6.22
C ASP A 154 5.10 -21.35 -7.01
N TYR A 155 4.32 -20.27 -6.98
CA TYR A 155 4.76 -18.92 -7.29
C TYR A 155 4.27 -17.97 -6.20
N ARG A 156 4.91 -16.79 -6.14
CA ARG A 156 4.64 -15.77 -5.13
C ARG A 156 3.85 -14.63 -5.74
N VAL A 157 2.87 -14.13 -5.00
CA VAL A 157 2.09 -12.94 -5.40
C VAL A 157 2.29 -11.86 -4.34
N ALA A 158 2.76 -10.70 -4.77
CA ALA A 158 2.78 -9.49 -3.97
C ALA A 158 1.63 -8.58 -4.43
N VAL A 159 0.84 -8.09 -3.47
CA VAL A 159 -0.24 -7.12 -3.73
C VAL A 159 0.08 -5.85 -2.95
N GLU A 160 0.01 -4.73 -3.65
CA GLU A 160 0.06 -3.39 -3.08
C GLU A 160 -1.33 -2.77 -3.19
N CYS A 161 -1.86 -2.28 -2.08
CA CYS A 161 -3.15 -1.59 -2.01
C CYS A 161 -2.93 -0.08 -2.01
N LYS A 162 -3.67 0.61 -2.87
CA LYS A 162 -3.75 2.07 -2.93
C LYS A 162 -5.22 2.47 -2.96
N LEU A 163 -5.54 3.58 -2.30
CA LEU A 163 -6.92 4.05 -2.16
C LEU A 163 -7.10 5.49 -2.62
N SER A 164 -6.23 6.40 -2.16
CA SER A 164 -6.36 7.84 -2.44
C SER A 164 -5.09 8.48 -2.97
N GLU A 165 -4.03 7.68 -3.12
CA GLU A 165 -2.75 8.07 -3.68
C GLU A 165 -2.90 8.44 -5.16
N ALA A 166 -2.23 9.51 -5.57
CA ALA A 166 -2.30 10.02 -6.95
C ALA A 166 -1.38 9.26 -7.92
N GLU A 167 -0.38 8.57 -7.39
CA GLU A 167 0.67 7.89 -8.16
C GLU A 167 0.90 6.49 -7.58
N VAL A 168 1.32 5.57 -8.44
CA VAL A 168 1.64 4.18 -8.09
C VAL A 168 3.09 3.90 -8.47
N GLY A 169 3.88 3.35 -7.53
CA GLY A 169 5.19 2.74 -7.82
C GLY A 169 6.30 3.66 -8.32
N SER A 170 6.19 4.98 -8.14
CA SER A 170 7.22 5.92 -8.61
C SER A 170 8.36 6.09 -7.59
N CYS A 171 9.60 6.09 -8.09
CA CYS A 171 10.76 6.45 -7.27
C CYS A 171 10.65 7.91 -6.83
N SER A 172 10.92 8.19 -5.56
CA SER A 172 10.82 9.55 -5.00
C SER A 172 11.99 10.46 -5.39
N ARG A 173 13.14 9.90 -5.79
CA ARG A 173 14.38 10.67 -6.05
C ARG A 173 14.25 11.70 -7.17
N PRO A 174 13.60 11.41 -8.30
CA PRO A 174 13.34 12.43 -9.34
C PRO A 174 12.37 13.54 -8.92
N GLY A 175 11.62 13.34 -7.83
CA GLY A 175 10.71 14.34 -7.29
C GLY A 175 11.37 15.35 -6.34
N LEU A 176 12.64 15.14 -5.96
CA LEU A 176 13.34 16.06 -5.04
C LEU A 176 13.57 17.42 -5.72
N THR A 177 13.44 18.48 -4.93
CA THR A 177 13.61 19.87 -5.33
C THR A 177 14.72 20.53 -4.52
N VAL A 178 15.25 21.66 -4.99
CA VAL A 178 16.30 22.43 -4.27
C VAL A 178 15.91 22.88 -2.85
N LYS A 179 14.64 22.75 -2.47
CA LYS A 179 14.15 23.05 -1.12
C LYS A 179 14.29 21.86 -0.16
N ASP A 180 14.47 20.67 -0.70
CA ASP A 180 14.64 19.45 0.08
C ASP A 180 16.06 19.37 0.62
N SER A 181 16.22 19.08 1.92
CA SER A 181 17.51 19.12 2.59
C SER A 181 18.52 18.12 2.05
N ASN A 182 18.05 17.04 1.44
CA ASN A 182 18.85 15.98 0.84
C ASN A 182 18.96 16.11 -0.69
N TYR A 183 18.49 17.20 -1.30
CA TYR A 183 18.47 17.35 -2.77
C TYR A 183 19.84 17.13 -3.39
N ASP A 184 20.89 17.71 -2.80
CA ASP A 184 22.20 17.65 -3.41
C ASP A 184 22.82 16.25 -3.41
N GLU A 185 22.49 15.45 -2.41
CA GLU A 185 22.97 14.09 -2.22
C GLU A 185 22.10 13.08 -2.99
N ASP A 186 20.78 13.24 -2.94
CA ASP A 186 19.82 12.20 -3.29
C ASP A 186 19.11 12.39 -4.63
N TYR A 187 19.13 13.61 -5.21
CA TYR A 187 18.44 13.84 -6.48
C TYR A 187 19.10 13.08 -7.63
N CYS A 188 18.28 12.44 -8.46
CA CYS A 188 18.62 11.97 -9.80
C CYS A 188 17.48 12.29 -10.76
N ASP A 189 17.77 12.42 -12.05
CA ASP A 189 16.76 12.73 -13.06
C ASP A 189 15.98 11.50 -13.59
N GLY A 190 16.19 10.32 -13.00
CA GLY A 190 15.52 9.08 -13.38
C GLY A 190 16.07 8.39 -14.64
N ARG A 191 17.06 8.96 -15.34
CA ARG A 191 17.62 8.39 -16.59
C ARG A 191 18.63 7.27 -16.37
N TYR A 192 18.80 6.79 -15.14
CA TYR A 192 19.73 5.71 -14.77
C TYR A 192 21.15 5.84 -15.35
N ILE A 193 21.73 7.04 -15.21
CA ILE A 193 23.13 7.35 -15.58
C ILE A 193 23.90 7.87 -14.37
N GLU A 194 25.22 7.77 -14.40
CA GLU A 194 26.10 8.41 -13.41
C GLU A 194 25.80 9.91 -13.32
N GLN A 195 25.53 10.38 -12.10
CA GLN A 195 25.10 11.74 -11.83
C GLN A 195 25.74 12.23 -10.54
N ARG A 196 26.04 13.53 -10.50
CA ARG A 196 26.54 14.21 -9.29
C ARG A 196 27.79 13.56 -8.68
N GLY A 197 28.66 13.00 -9.52
CA GLY A 197 29.92 12.38 -9.09
C GLY A 197 29.77 11.04 -8.36
N ARG A 198 28.58 10.43 -8.37
CA ARG A 198 28.36 9.08 -7.82
C ARG A 198 28.93 8.02 -8.77
N LEU A 199 29.51 6.96 -8.20
CA LEU A 199 29.94 5.78 -8.95
C LEU A 199 28.74 4.95 -9.43
N GLU A 200 27.70 4.85 -8.59
CA GLU A 200 26.46 4.16 -8.95
C GLU A 200 25.55 5.05 -9.81
N LYS A 201 24.89 4.45 -10.81
CA LYS A 201 23.92 5.12 -11.68
C LYS A 201 22.64 5.54 -10.94
N CYS A 202 22.25 4.81 -9.90
CA CYS A 202 21.10 5.12 -9.06
C CYS A 202 21.51 5.73 -7.73
N SER A 203 20.85 6.82 -7.33
CA SER A 203 21.09 7.47 -6.03
C SER A 203 20.77 6.57 -4.83
N LEU A 204 19.79 5.66 -4.96
CA LEU A 204 19.47 4.71 -3.89
C LEU A 204 20.55 3.64 -3.75
N SER A 205 21.12 3.17 -4.86
CA SER A 205 22.25 2.23 -4.84
C SER A 205 23.52 2.86 -4.30
N ALA A 206 23.78 4.13 -4.62
CA ALA A 206 24.86 4.90 -3.97
C ALA A 206 24.68 4.99 -2.44
N ALA A 207 23.43 4.95 -1.95
CA ALA A 207 23.09 4.91 -0.54
C ALA A 207 23.08 3.48 0.05
N GLY A 208 23.52 2.47 -0.70
CA GLY A 208 23.61 1.07 -0.25
C GLY A 208 22.34 0.24 -0.42
N ILE A 209 21.34 0.71 -1.17
CA ILE A 209 20.09 -0.03 -1.40
C ILE A 209 20.21 -0.95 -2.62
N ASP A 210 19.83 -2.21 -2.43
CA ASP A 210 20.17 -3.32 -3.34
C ASP A 210 19.15 -3.54 -4.48
N TYR A 211 18.19 -2.63 -4.73
CA TYR A 211 17.19 -2.84 -5.80
C TYR A 211 17.82 -3.20 -7.15
N TRP A 212 18.81 -2.43 -7.58
CA TRP A 212 19.46 -2.59 -8.89
C TRP A 212 20.46 -3.75 -8.95
N LYS A 213 20.82 -4.34 -7.80
CA LYS A 213 21.53 -5.62 -7.77
C LYS A 213 20.61 -6.77 -8.18
N HIS A 214 19.31 -6.69 -7.86
CA HIS A 214 18.34 -7.77 -8.07
C HIS A 214 17.45 -7.59 -9.30
N ILE A 215 17.08 -6.36 -9.67
CA ILE A 215 16.24 -6.08 -10.85
C ILE A 215 16.77 -6.74 -12.15
N PRO A 216 18.07 -6.64 -12.48
CA PRO A 216 18.64 -7.31 -13.66
C PRO A 216 18.37 -8.82 -13.71
N GLU A 217 18.51 -9.49 -12.57
CA GLU A 217 18.29 -10.94 -12.44
C GLU A 217 16.80 -11.30 -12.60
N LEU A 218 15.90 -10.44 -12.13
CA LEU A 218 14.45 -10.65 -12.20
C LEU A 218 13.88 -10.45 -13.61
N PHE A 219 14.38 -9.45 -14.34
CA PHE A 219 13.83 -9.07 -15.65
C PHE A 219 14.69 -9.55 -16.82
N ASN A 220 15.81 -10.25 -16.55
CA ASN A 220 16.84 -10.56 -17.55
C ASN A 220 17.29 -9.32 -18.33
N TRP A 221 17.38 -8.18 -17.64
CA TRP A 221 17.86 -6.92 -18.20
C TRP A 221 19.35 -6.79 -17.90
N SER A 222 20.12 -6.27 -18.85
CA SER A 222 21.49 -5.88 -18.55
C SER A 222 21.45 -4.56 -17.77
N ALA A 223 22.06 -4.56 -16.57
CA ALA A 223 22.24 -3.36 -15.74
C ALA A 223 23.05 -2.25 -16.46
N GLU A 224 23.73 -2.60 -17.55
CA GLU A 224 24.55 -1.69 -18.34
C GLU A 224 23.80 -0.99 -19.49
N THR A 225 22.58 -1.44 -19.82
CA THR A 225 21.87 -1.04 -21.05
C THR A 225 20.50 -0.41 -20.83
N VAL A 226 20.13 -0.10 -19.58
CA VAL A 226 18.89 0.64 -19.25
C VAL A 226 19.14 2.13 -19.28
#